data_AF-Q90Y04-F1
#
_entry.id   AF-Q90Y04-F1
#
_cell.length_a   1.000
_cell.length_b   1.000
_cell.length_c   1.000
_cell.angle_alpha   90.00
_cell.angle_beta   90.00
_cell.angle_gamma   90.00
#
_symmetry.space_group_name_H-M   'P 1'
#
loop_
_entity.id
_entity.type
_entity.pdbx_description
1 polymer ?
#
loop_
_entity_poly.entity_id
_entity_poly.type
_entity_poly.pdbx_seq_one_letter_code
_entity_poly.pdbx_strand_id
1 'polypeptide(L)' 'SDLDAATQQLLNRGVRLTELLKQGQYVPMAIEEQVAVIYAGVRGHLDKLEPSKITKFESAFLAHVLSQHQDVLSTI' A
#
# COMPACT_ATOMS: atom_id res chain seq x y z
N SER A 1 -13.92 -3.68 -25.90
CA SER A 1 -14.76 -2.79 -25.09
C SER A 1 -13.89 -1.72 -24.52
N ASP A 2 -14.04 -0.49 -25.00
CA ASP A 2 -13.27 0.66 -24.52
C ASP A 2 -13.84 1.11 -23.18
N LEU A 3 -13.10 0.82 -22.12
CA LEU A 3 -13.37 1.37 -20.79
C LEU A 3 -12.99 2.84 -20.79
N ASP A 4 -13.83 3.71 -20.21
CA ASP A 4 -13.45 5.10 -19.99
C ASP A 4 -12.25 5.21 -19.03
N ALA A 5 -11.55 6.35 -19.08
CA ALA A 5 -10.33 6.55 -18.31
C ALA A 5 -10.55 6.44 -16.79
N ALA A 6 -11.73 6.85 -16.29
CA ALA A 6 -12.07 6.77 -14.87
C ALA A 6 -12.22 5.32 -14.40
N THR A 7 -12.88 4.50 -15.21
CA THR A 7 -13.07 3.07 -14.96
C THR A 7 -11.73 2.32 -15.02
N GLN A 8 -10.88 2.65 -16.00
CA GLN A 8 -9.52 2.08 -16.06
C GLN A 8 -8.70 2.46 -14.82
N GLN A 9 -8.79 3.71 -14.36
CA GLN A 9 -8.07 4.16 -13.17
C GLN A 9 -8.56 3.43 -11.90
N LEU A 10 -9.87 3.26 -11.74
CA LEU A 10 -10.45 2.53 -10.61
C LEU A 10 -9.97 1.07 -10.59
N LEU A 11 -10.03 0.38 -11.72
CA LEU A 11 -9.56 -1.01 -11.85
C LEU A 11 -8.07 -1.13 -11.55
N ASN A 12 -7.27 -0.23 -12.12
CA ASN A 12 -5.83 -0.18 -11.90
C ASN A 12 -5.49 -0.01 -10.41
N ARG A 13 -6.20 0.88 -9.70
CA ARG A 13 -6.00 1.06 -8.27
C ARG A 13 -6.49 -0.16 -7.49
N GLY A 14 -7.64 -0.73 -7.85
CA GLY A 14 -8.19 -1.93 -7.24
C GLY A 14 -7.19 -3.09 -7.25
N VAL A 15 -6.55 -3.35 -8.39
CA VAL A 15 -5.50 -4.38 -8.51
C VAL A 15 -4.36 -4.15 -7.51
N ARG A 16 -3.89 -2.91 -7.37
CA ARG A 16 -2.79 -2.56 -6.46
C ARG A 16 -3.18 -2.70 -5.00
N LEU A 17 -4.41 -2.31 -4.64
CA LEU A 17 -4.94 -2.51 -3.29
C LEU A 17 -5.07 -4.00 -2.95
N THR A 18 -5.50 -4.83 -3.89
CA THR A 18 -5.56 -6.28 -3.68
C THR A 18 -4.18 -6.88 -3.44
N GLU A 19 -3.15 -6.43 -4.17
CA GLU A 19 -1.76 -6.86 -3.91
C GLU A 19 -1.26 -6.38 -2.54
N LEU A 20 -1.60 -5.15 -2.15
CA LEU A 20 -1.20 -4.56 -0.86
C LEU A 20 -1.82 -5.29 0.35
N LEU A 21 -3.00 -5.90 0.17
CA LEU A 21 -3.69 -6.65 1.22
C LEU A 21 -3.17 -8.10 1.37
N LYS A 22 -2.21 -8.54 0.55
CA LYS A 22 -1.63 -9.88 0.66
C LYS A 22 -0.64 -9.91 1.83
N GLN A 23 -1.01 -10.61 2.89
CA GLN A 23 -0.11 -10.88 4.02
C GLN A 23 0.40 -12.32 3.98
N GLY A 24 1.69 -12.47 4.29
CA GLY A 24 2.28 -13.77 4.56
C GLY A 24 1.70 -14.39 5.83
N GLN A 25 1.66 -15.72 5.88
CA GLN A 25 1.21 -16.43 7.08
C GLN A 25 2.15 -16.12 8.25
N TYR A 26 1.58 -15.88 9.44
CA TYR A 26 2.32 -15.58 10.68
C TYR A 26 3.14 -14.28 10.67
N VAL A 27 2.77 -13.31 9.84
CA VAL A 27 3.35 -11.96 9.86
C VAL A 27 2.32 -10.98 10.44
N PRO A 28 2.16 -10.92 11.78
CA PRO A 28 1.31 -9.90 12.38
C PRO A 28 1.92 -8.52 12.13
N MET A 29 1.07 -7.55 11.81
CA MET A 29 1.46 -6.15 11.57
C MET A 29 0.76 -5.26 12.61
N ALA A 30 1.45 -4.27 13.14
CA ALA A 30 0.85 -3.32 14.08
C ALA A 30 -0.25 -2.48 13.39
N ILE A 31 -1.19 -1.91 14.15
CA ILE A 31 -2.32 -1.18 13.55
C ILE A 31 -1.84 0.08 12.84
N GLU A 32 -0.93 0.81 13.47
CA GLU A 32 -0.29 2.01 12.96
C GLU A 32 0.47 1.75 11.64
N GLU A 33 1.15 0.61 11.54
CA GLU A 33 1.83 0.14 10.33
C GLU A 33 0.83 -0.16 9.22
N GLN A 34 -0.26 -0.87 9.54
CA GLN A 34 -1.33 -1.16 8.58
C GLN A 34 -1.99 0.14 8.07
N VAL A 35 -2.25 1.09 8.95
CA VAL A 35 -2.84 2.39 8.59
C VAL A 35 -1.94 3.16 7.62
N ALA A 36 -0.63 3.21 7.90
CA ALA A 36 0.33 3.87 7.02
C ALA A 36 0.38 3.24 5.61
N VAL A 37 0.40 1.91 5.54
CA VAL A 37 0.43 1.14 4.28
C VAL A 37 -0.87 1.35 3.49
N ILE A 38 -2.02 1.21 4.14
CA ILE A 38 -3.34 1.40 3.50
C ILE A 38 -3.50 2.84 2.99
N TYR A 39 -3.05 3.83 3.77
CA TYR A 39 -3.07 5.24 3.36
C TYR A 39 -2.31 5.44 2.03
N ALA A 40 -1.12 4.84 1.89
CA ALA A 40 -0.34 4.92 0.66
C ALA A 40 -1.12 4.39 -0.56
N GLY A 41 -1.83 3.28 -0.40
CA GLY A 41 -2.68 2.69 -1.44
C GLY A 41 -3.89 3.56 -1.79
N VAL A 42 -4.67 3.97 -0.79
CA VAL A 42 -5.94 4.70 -0.98
C VAL A 42 -5.73 6.07 -1.61
N ARG A 43 -4.65 6.77 -1.24
CA ARG A 43 -4.30 8.09 -1.78
C ARG A 43 -3.65 8.04 -3.17
N GLY A 44 -3.45 6.84 -3.73
CA GLY A 44 -2.92 6.65 -5.08
C GLY A 44 -1.41 6.80 -5.19
N HIS A 45 -0.67 6.76 -4.07
CA HIS A 45 0.80 6.82 -4.11
C HIS A 45 1.42 5.60 -4.83
N LEU A 46 0.65 4.51 -4.97
CA LEU A 46 1.07 3.28 -5.63
C LEU A 46 0.64 3.19 -7.10
N ASP A 47 -0.12 4.15 -7.61
CA ASP A 47 -0.77 4.07 -8.94
C ASP A 47 0.25 3.90 -10.09
N LYS A 48 1.48 4.43 -9.92
CA LYS A 48 2.56 4.34 -10.92
C LYS A 48 3.41 3.07 -10.79
N LEU A 49 3.23 2.29 -9.73
CA LEU A 49 3.94 1.04 -9.53
C LEU A 49 3.27 -0.09 -10.30
N GLU A 50 4.07 -1.03 -10.78
CA GLU A 50 3.56 -2.30 -11.29
C GLU A 50 3.03 -3.15 -10.11
N PRO A 51 1.92 -3.89 -10.26
CA PRO A 51 1.35 -4.71 -9.19
C PRO A 51 2.36 -5.67 -8.53
N SER A 52 3.28 -6.25 -9.31
CA SER A 52 4.32 -7.16 -8.82
C SER A 52 5.35 -6.50 -7.88
N LYS A 53 5.42 -5.17 -7.86
CA LYS A 53 6.36 -4.40 -7.03
C LYS A 53 5.74 -3.93 -5.71
N ILE A 54 4.44 -4.15 -5.50
CA ILE A 54 3.70 -3.62 -4.34
C ILE A 54 4.22 -4.22 -3.03
N THR A 55 4.41 -5.53 -2.94
CA THR A 55 4.95 -6.18 -1.73
C THR A 55 6.36 -5.69 -1.39
N LYS A 56 7.20 -5.47 -2.41
CA LYS A 56 8.54 -4.91 -2.20
C LYS A 56 8.48 -3.46 -1.69
N PHE A 57 7.56 -2.67 -2.24
CA PHE A 57 7.30 -1.31 -1.76
C PHE A 57 6.87 -1.33 -0.29
N GLU A 58 5.90 -2.17 0.07
CA GLU A 58 5.37 -2.28 1.43
C GLU A 58 6.47 -2.57 2.45
N SER A 59 7.31 -3.59 2.19
CA SER A 59 8.42 -3.93 3.10
C SER A 59 9.43 -2.79 3.23
N ALA A 60 9.79 -2.12 2.13
CA ALA A 60 10.74 -1.01 2.14
C ALA A 60 10.15 0.24 2.82
N PHE A 61 8.88 0.52 2.58
CA PHE A 61 8.15 1.64 3.16
C PHE A 61 8.02 1.47 4.67
N LEU A 62 7.60 0.30 5.13
CA LEU A 62 7.52 -0.01 6.56
C LEU A 62 8.89 0.10 7.24
N ALA A 63 9.94 -0.47 6.66
CA ALA A 63 11.29 -0.36 7.21
C ALA A 63 11.76 1.11 7.31
N HIS A 64 11.42 1.94 6.32
CA HIS A 64 11.73 3.36 6.32
C HIS A 64 10.95 4.12 7.39
N VAL A 65 9.64 3.92 7.50
CA VAL A 65 8.79 4.60 8.49
C VAL A 65 9.16 4.19 9.91
N LEU A 66 9.40 2.90 10.16
CA LEU A 66 9.82 2.42 11.47
C LEU A 66 11.18 2.96 11.91
N SER A 67 12.10 3.17 10.96
CA SER A 67 13.46 3.66 11.28
C SER A 67 13.58 5.17 11.38
N GLN A 68 12.73 5.94 10.66
CA GLN A 68 12.90 7.39 10.53
C GLN A 68 11.68 8.22 10.98
N HIS A 69 10.51 7.60 11.10
CA HIS A 69 9.23 8.28 11.33
C HIS A 69 8.37 7.56 12.38
N GLN A 70 9.03 6.97 13.38
CA GLN A 70 8.34 6.27 14.47
C GLN A 70 7.46 7.21 15.31
N ASP A 71 7.83 8.48 15.37
CA ASP A 71 7.03 9.54 15.98
C ASP A 71 5.66 9.66 15.31
N VAL A 72 5.60 9.61 13.97
CA VAL A 72 4.34 9.65 13.22
C VAL A 72 3.47 8.43 13.55
N LEU A 73 4.06 7.24 13.58
CA LEU A 73 3.33 6.01 13.91
C LEU A 73 2.72 6.06 15.31
N SER A 74 3.40 6.69 16.28
CA SER A 74 2.89 6.83 17.65
C SER A 74 1.70 7.79 17.80
N THR A 75 1.38 8.56 16.75
CA THR A 75 0.21 9.48 16.76
C THR A 75 -1.07 8.86 16.22
N ILE A 76 -1.00 7.65 15.69
CA ILE A 76 -2.14 6.88 15.15
C ILE A 76 -2.83 6.14 16.30
#